data_AF-A0A0N5B176-F1
#
_entry.id   AF-A0A0N5B176-F1
#
_cell.length_a   1.000
_cell.length_b   1.000
_cell.length_c   1.000
_cell.angle_alpha   90.00
_cell.angle_beta   90.00
_cell.angle_gamma   90.00
#
_symmetry.space_group_name_H-M   'P 1'
#
loop_
_entity.id
_entity.type
_entity.pdbx_description
1 polymer ?
#
loop_
_entity_poly.entity_id
_entity_poly.type
_entity_poly.pdbx_seq_one_letter_code
_entity_poly.pdbx_strand_id
1 'polypeptide(L)'
;MIFRFFVLKECFLLYYKISFKRIFEKTKSVDLHPKGIIPLIGCSIVAGQDHGHKNCLLITHSQFKAAIIVCAPDTKSMEMWQTALREATKISYKNTITWERLVKELENRGIMLSEEKRNFEERLMAETQAREAEHSRYLVSFIVG
;
A
#
# COMPACT_ATOMS: atom_id res chain seq x y z
N MET A 1 1.91 23.73 -26.32
CA MET A 1 1.46 23.06 -25.07
C MET A 1 0.76 21.74 -25.45
N ILE A 2 1.15 20.61 -24.87
CA ILE A 2 0.57 19.30 -25.22
C ILE A 2 -0.53 18.97 -24.22
N PHE A 3 -1.78 18.83 -24.68
CA PHE A 3 -2.88 18.40 -23.82
C PHE A 3 -2.72 16.93 -23.42
N ARG A 4 -2.71 16.68 -22.11
CA ARG A 4 -2.63 15.35 -21.51
C ARG A 4 -3.86 15.11 -20.64
N PHE A 5 -4.28 13.86 -20.59
CA PHE A 5 -5.31 13.43 -19.65
C PHE A 5 -4.63 12.89 -18.40
N PHE A 6 -4.94 13.46 -17.24
CA PHE A 6 -4.35 13.08 -15.96
C PHE A 6 -5.34 12.29 -15.11
N VAL A 7 -4.82 11.27 -14.42
CA VAL A 7 -5.55 10.49 -13.42
C VAL A 7 -4.72 10.46 -12.16
N LEU A 8 -5.30 10.90 -11.05
CA LEU A 8 -4.73 10.71 -9.72
C LEU A 8 -5.20 9.36 -9.17
N LYS A 9 -4.27 8.47 -8.87
CA LYS A 9 -4.54 7.19 -8.21
C LYS A 9 -3.60 7.05 -7.03
N GLU A 10 -4.16 7.11 -5.83
CA GLU A 10 -3.40 7.07 -4.57
C GLU A 10 -2.32 8.15 -4.53
N CYS A 11 -1.04 7.78 -4.49
CA CYS A 11 0.10 8.69 -4.50
C CYS A 11 0.78 8.82 -5.87
N PHE A 12 0.11 8.39 -6.94
CA PHE A 12 0.63 8.45 -8.31
C PHE A 12 -0.22 9.35 -9.19
N LEU A 13 0.44 10.25 -9.92
CA LEU A 13 -0.16 11.01 -11.00
C LEU A 13 0.19 10.36 -12.34
N LEU A 14 -0.81 9.73 -12.97
CA LEU A 14 -0.68 9.07 -14.25
C LEU A 14 -1.12 10.03 -15.35
N TYR A 15 -0.43 10.02 -16.49
CA TYR A 15 -0.84 10.80 -17.64
C TYR A 15 -0.92 9.99 -18.93
N TYR A 16 -1.93 10.29 -19.74
CA TYR A 16 -2.27 9.60 -20.98
C TYR A 16 -2.38 10.59 -22.14
N LYS A 17 -2.52 10.07 -23.36
CA LYS A 17 -3.01 10.87 -24.49
C LYS A 17 -4.43 11.35 -24.20
N ILE A 18 -4.78 12.56 -24.62
CA ILE A 18 -6.12 13.14 -24.39
C ILE A 18 -7.25 12.26 -24.95
N SER A 19 -7.00 11.52 -26.03
CA SER A 19 -7.94 10.57 -26.62
C SER A 19 -8.42 9.48 -25.66
N PHE A 20 -7.61 9.16 -24.64
CA PHE A 20 -7.96 8.16 -23.63
C PHE A 20 -9.08 8.62 -22.69
N LYS A 21 -9.27 9.94 -22.53
CA LYS A 21 -10.27 10.53 -21.64
C LYS A 21 -11.67 9.97 -21.88
N ARG A 22 -12.09 9.87 -23.15
CA ARG A 22 -13.44 9.37 -23.52
C ARG A 22 -13.65 7.90 -23.13
N ILE A 23 -12.61 7.08 -23.18
CA ILE A 23 -12.66 5.67 -22.80
C ILE A 23 -12.75 5.55 -21.28
N PHE A 24 -11.90 6.30 -20.57
CA PHE A 24 -11.92 6.35 -19.11
C PHE A 24 -13.26 6.83 -18.56
N GLU A 25 -13.86 7.86 -19.16
CA GLU A 25 -15.15 8.40 -18.72
C GLU A 25 -16.28 7.37 -18.80
N LYS A 26 -16.26 6.51 -19.83
CA LYS A 26 -17.25 5.44 -20.05
C LYS A 26 -17.02 4.23 -19.16
N THR A 27 -15.78 3.77 -19.06
CA THR A 27 -15.45 2.47 -18.43
C THR A 27 -15.08 2.61 -16.96
N LYS A 28 -14.65 3.80 -16.54
CA LYS A 28 -14.01 4.08 -15.24
C LYS A 28 -12.79 3.19 -14.95
N SER A 29 -12.24 2.57 -16.00
CA SER A 29 -11.08 1.68 -15.91
C SER A 29 -9.80 2.43 -16.31
N VAL A 30 -8.74 2.19 -15.55
CA VAL A 30 -7.40 2.75 -15.81
C VAL A 30 -6.65 1.77 -16.71
N ASP A 31 -6.16 2.24 -17.86
CA ASP A 31 -5.26 1.44 -18.70
C ASP A 31 -3.89 1.30 -18.02
N LEU A 32 -3.37 0.08 -18.04
CA LEU A 32 -2.10 -0.32 -17.43
C LEU A 32 -0.87 0.33 -18.08
N HIS A 33 -1.01 1.01 -19.22
CA HIS A 33 0.08 1.62 -19.98
C HIS A 33 -0.05 3.15 -20.09
N PRO A 34 0.11 3.89 -18.98
CA PRO A 34 0.21 5.35 -19.03
C PRO A 34 1.42 5.78 -19.86
N LYS A 35 1.37 7.03 -20.36
CA LYS A 35 2.53 7.64 -21.02
C LYS A 35 3.63 8.04 -20.04
N GLY A 36 3.29 8.11 -18.76
CA GLY A 36 4.24 8.21 -17.67
C GLY A 36 3.50 8.28 -16.34
N ILE A 37 4.28 8.09 -15.29
CA ILE A 37 3.81 8.03 -13.92
C ILE A 37 4.72 8.94 -13.10
N ILE A 38 4.11 9.82 -12.31
CA ILE A 38 4.84 10.71 -11.39
C ILE A 38 4.49 10.26 -9.97
N PRO A 39 5.46 9.72 -9.20
CA PRO A 39 5.26 9.48 -7.78
C PRO A 39 5.18 10.83 -7.05
N LEU A 40 4.16 11.00 -6.22
CA LEU A 40 3.89 12.26 -5.50
C LEU A 40 4.41 12.27 -4.07
N ILE A 41 4.95 11.13 -3.59
CA ILE A 41 5.51 11.01 -2.25
C ILE A 41 6.65 12.00 -2.09
N GLY A 42 6.59 12.81 -1.02
CA GLY A 42 7.61 13.82 -0.72
C GLY A 42 7.62 15.02 -1.69
N CYS A 43 6.76 15.05 -2.71
CA CYS A 43 6.70 16.18 -3.63
C CYS A 43 6.08 17.42 -2.96
N SER A 44 6.59 18.60 -3.32
CA SER A 44 5.97 19.89 -3.02
C SER A 44 5.09 20.33 -4.18
N ILE A 45 3.85 20.71 -3.86
CA ILE A 45 2.81 21.10 -4.83
C ILE A 45 2.47 22.57 -4.63
N VAL A 46 2.84 23.46 -5.54
CA VAL A 46 2.66 24.91 -5.40
C VAL A 46 1.85 25.46 -6.56
N ALA A 47 0.88 26.34 -6.29
CA ALA A 47 0.18 27.07 -7.33
C ALA A 47 1.09 28.17 -7.89
N GLY A 48 1.12 28.35 -9.19
CA GLY A 48 1.98 29.32 -9.84
C GLY A 48 1.53 29.65 -11.25
N GLN A 49 2.41 30.34 -11.96
CA GLN A 49 2.19 30.77 -13.33
C GLN A 49 3.39 30.38 -14.18
N ASP A 50 3.15 30.02 -15.43
CA ASP A 50 4.21 29.65 -16.37
C ASP A 50 3.91 30.19 -17.76
N HIS A 51 4.85 30.95 -18.35
CA HIS A 51 4.76 31.49 -19.72
C HIS A 51 3.38 32.12 -20.08
N GLY A 52 2.75 32.83 -19.14
CA GLY A 52 1.44 33.47 -19.34
C GLY A 52 0.21 32.62 -18.98
N HIS A 53 0.39 31.35 -18.61
CA HIS A 53 -0.67 30.53 -18.05
C HIS A 53 -0.78 30.77 -16.54
N LYS A 54 -1.95 31.27 -16.10
CA LYS A 54 -2.18 31.67 -14.70
C LYS A 54 -2.59 30.53 -13.76
N ASN A 55 -3.09 29.43 -14.31
CA ASN A 55 -3.70 28.33 -13.56
C ASN A 55 -2.79 27.10 -13.55
N CYS A 56 -1.55 27.24 -13.07
CA CYS A 56 -0.56 26.16 -13.10
C CYS A 56 -0.19 25.65 -11.71
N LEU A 57 0.18 24.38 -11.66
CA LEU A 57 0.71 23.68 -10.50
C LEU A 57 2.14 23.26 -10.80
N LEU A 58 3.05 23.65 -9.91
CA LEU A 58 4.44 23.24 -9.91
C LEU A 58 4.58 22.06 -8.95
N ILE A 59 5.06 20.95 -9.48
CA ILE A 59 5.36 19.72 -8.74
C ILE A 59 6.89 19.60 -8.70
N THR A 60 7.45 19.63 -7.50
CA THR A 60 8.90 19.62 -7.28
C THR A 60 9.30 18.54 -6.29
N HIS A 61 10.47 17.96 -6.49
CA HIS A 61 11.11 17.01 -5.59
C HIS A 61 12.62 17.15 -5.72
N SER A 62 13.39 16.90 -4.65
CA SER A 62 14.85 17.04 -4.65
C SER A 62 15.56 16.13 -5.67
N GLN A 63 14.92 15.01 -6.03
CA GLN A 63 15.45 14.08 -7.04
C GLN A 63 15.03 14.42 -8.48
N PHE A 64 14.11 15.38 -8.68
CA PHE A 64 13.74 15.79 -10.03
C PHE A 64 14.77 16.79 -10.56
N LYS A 65 15.25 16.57 -11.78
CA LYS A 65 16.18 17.50 -12.46
C LYS A 65 15.56 18.87 -12.74
N ALA A 66 14.23 18.94 -12.82
CA ALA A 66 13.46 20.16 -13.05
C ALA A 66 12.06 20.02 -12.45
N ALA A 67 11.40 21.16 -12.19
CA ALA A 67 10.01 21.20 -11.79
C ALA A 67 9.10 20.66 -12.91
N ILE A 68 8.10 19.87 -12.54
CA ILE A 68 7.03 19.48 -13.46
C ILE A 68 5.91 20.51 -13.35
N ILE A 69 5.54 21.10 -14.48
CA ILE A 69 4.50 22.13 -14.55
C ILE A 69 3.26 21.54 -15.21
N VAL A 70 2.12 21.59 -14.51
CA VAL A 70 0.83 21.14 -15.03
C VAL A 70 -0.16 22.28 -14.93
N CYS A 71 -0.80 22.65 -16.03
CA CYS A 71 -1.77 23.73 -16.03
C CYS A 71 -3.19 23.22 -16.23
N ALA A 72 -4.11 23.80 -15.47
CA ALA A 72 -5.53 23.52 -15.50
C ALA A 72 -6.26 24.53 -16.44
N PRO A 73 -7.43 24.15 -16.97
CA PRO A 73 -8.22 25.05 -17.82
C PRO A 73 -8.73 26.28 -17.08
N ASP A 74 -8.98 26.17 -15.78
CA ASP A 74 -9.56 27.22 -14.94
C ASP A 74 -9.04 27.13 -13.49
N THR A 75 -9.24 28.20 -12.73
CA THR A 75 -8.77 28.33 -11.35
C THR A 75 -9.41 27.30 -10.42
N LYS A 76 -10.71 27.01 -10.59
CA LYS A 76 -11.43 26.03 -9.75
C LYS A 76 -10.86 24.62 -9.95
N SER A 77 -10.61 24.25 -11.20
CA SER A 77 -9.94 22.99 -11.55
C SER A 77 -8.54 22.93 -10.93
N MET A 78 -7.76 24.01 -11.04
CA MET A 78 -6.42 24.09 -10.43
C MET A 78 -6.47 23.87 -8.91
N GLU A 79 -7.35 24.58 -8.18
CA GLU A 79 -7.48 24.46 -6.72
C GLU A 79 -7.93 23.07 -6.27
N MET A 80 -8.88 22.47 -6.99
CA MET A 80 -9.34 21.10 -6.76
C MET A 80 -8.17 20.11 -6.92
N TRP A 81 -7.42 20.21 -8.01
CA TRP A 81 -6.26 19.36 -8.26
C TRP A 81 -5.13 19.62 -7.26
N GLN A 82 -4.90 20.87 -6.88
CA GLN A 82 -3.89 21.23 -5.87
C GLN A 82 -4.18 20.54 -4.54
N THR A 83 -5.45 20.58 -4.10
CA THR A 83 -5.89 19.95 -2.85
C THR A 83 -5.70 18.43 -2.92
N ALA A 84 -6.17 17.81 -4.01
CA ALA A 84 -6.07 16.36 -4.20
C ALA A 84 -4.60 15.89 -4.25
N LEU A 85 -3.73 16.61 -4.98
CA LEU A 85 -2.30 16.28 -5.07
C LEU A 85 -1.58 16.47 -3.72
N ARG A 86 -1.92 17.51 -2.96
CA ARG A 86 -1.36 17.73 -1.60
C ARG A 86 -1.78 16.66 -0.60
N GLU A 87 -2.98 16.08 -0.75
CA GLU A 87 -3.36 14.95 0.09
C GLU A 87 -2.66 13.67 -0.36
N ALA A 88 -2.52 13.45 -1.67
CA ALA A 88 -1.79 12.33 -2.24
C ALA A 88 -0.32 12.26 -1.80
N THR A 89 0.33 13.43 -1.58
CA THR A 89 1.72 13.46 -1.07
C THR A 89 1.82 12.99 0.38
N LYS A 90 0.72 13.10 1.16
CA LYS A 90 0.64 12.67 2.57
C LYS A 90 0.15 11.24 2.74
N ILE A 91 -0.76 10.78 1.87
CA ILE A 91 -1.43 9.47 1.98
C ILE A 91 -0.42 8.32 2.06
N SER A 92 0.70 8.40 1.34
CA SER A 92 1.72 7.35 1.41
C SER A 92 2.24 7.13 2.83
N TYR A 93 2.35 8.18 3.66
CA TYR A 93 2.83 8.03 5.03
C TYR A 93 1.80 7.31 5.91
N LYS A 94 0.52 7.65 5.77
CA LYS A 94 -0.58 7.01 6.52
C LYS A 94 -0.77 5.54 6.12
N ASN A 95 -0.67 5.23 4.83
CA ASN A 95 -0.80 3.86 4.35
C ASN A 95 0.37 3.02 4.82
N THR A 96 1.61 3.52 4.77
CA THR A 96 2.79 2.81 5.31
C THR A 96 2.61 2.47 6.80
N ILE A 97 2.22 3.43 7.64
CA ILE A 97 1.99 3.18 9.08
C ILE A 97 0.88 2.13 9.30
N THR A 98 -0.18 2.19 8.50
CA THR A 98 -1.30 1.25 8.61
C THR A 98 -0.86 -0.17 8.21
N TRP A 99 -0.08 -0.30 7.13
CA TRP A 99 0.48 -1.57 6.69
C TRP A 99 1.48 -2.14 7.70
N GLU A 100 2.39 -1.31 8.22
CA GLU A 100 3.34 -1.71 9.27
C GLU A 100 2.62 -2.23 10.52
N ARG A 101 1.53 -1.55 10.94
CA ARG A 101 0.72 -2.00 12.08
C ARG A 101 0.07 -3.36 11.81
N LEU A 102 -0.51 -3.55 10.62
CA LEU A 102 -1.15 -4.81 10.25
C LEU A 102 -0.14 -5.96 10.20
N VAL A 103 1.04 -5.73 9.60
CA VAL A 103 2.12 -6.73 9.57
C VAL A 103 2.51 -7.13 11.00
N LYS A 104 2.72 -6.15 11.88
CA LYS A 104 3.07 -6.41 13.28
C LYS A 104 1.98 -7.18 14.03
N GLU A 105 0.70 -6.90 13.75
CA GLU A 105 -0.41 -7.65 14.34
C GLU A 105 -0.41 -9.12 13.87
N LEU A 106 -0.19 -9.34 12.58
CA LEU A 106 -0.13 -10.69 12.01
C LEU A 106 1.07 -11.49 12.56
N GLU A 107 2.23 -10.85 12.70
CA GLU A 107 3.42 -11.46 13.31
C GLU A 107 3.16 -11.88 14.76
N ASN A 108 2.56 -10.99 15.57
CA ASN A 108 2.21 -11.30 16.96
C ASN A 108 1.23 -12.46 17.07
N ARG A 109 0.20 -12.50 16.21
CA ARG A 109 -0.74 -13.63 16.16
C ARG A 109 -0.03 -14.93 15.78
N GLY A 110 0.92 -14.88 14.85
CA GLY A 110 1.72 -16.04 14.45
C GLY A 110 2.54 -16.61 15.61
N ILE A 111 3.16 -15.75 16.42
CA ILE A 111 3.93 -16.15 17.61
C ILE A 111 3.00 -16.85 18.62
N MET A 112 1.87 -16.23 18.96
CA MET A 112 0.90 -16.79 19.90
C MET A 112 0.40 -18.18 19.46
N LEU A 113 0.03 -18.33 18.18
CA LEU A 113 -0.43 -19.61 17.64
C LEU A 113 0.67 -20.67 17.66
N SER A 114 1.92 -20.29 17.41
CA SER A 114 3.06 -21.21 17.48
C SER A 114 3.30 -21.70 18.91
N GLU A 115 3.16 -20.82 19.90
CA GLU A 115 3.25 -21.18 21.32
C GLU A 115 2.11 -22.09 21.77
N GLU A 116 0.87 -21.80 21.36
CA GLU A 116 -0.26 -22.68 21.62
C GLU A 116 -0.05 -24.07 21.02
N LYS A 117 0.38 -24.15 19.76
CA LYS A 117 0.70 -25.41 19.10
C LYS A 117 1.75 -26.20 19.87
N ARG A 118 2.86 -25.56 20.25
CA ARG A 118 3.93 -26.20 21.04
C ARG A 118 3.39 -26.77 22.35
N ASN A 119 2.57 -25.99 23.08
CA ASN A 119 1.99 -26.43 24.35
C ASN A 119 1.06 -27.64 24.17
N PHE A 120 0.28 -27.69 23.10
CA PHE A 120 -0.55 -28.86 22.79
C PHE A 120 0.28 -30.10 22.45
N GLU A 121 1.33 -29.94 21.63
CA GLU A 121 2.24 -31.02 21.28
C GLU A 121 2.97 -31.59 22.52
N GLU A 122 3.42 -30.73 23.42
CA GLU A 122 4.06 -31.14 24.68
C GLU A 122 3.11 -31.92 25.59
N ARG A 123 1.86 -31.47 25.72
CA ARG A 123 0.84 -32.19 26.50
C ARG A 123 0.52 -33.56 25.91
N LEU A 124 0.39 -33.63 24.58
CA LEU A 124 0.12 -34.89 23.89
C LEU A 124 1.28 -35.88 24.05
N MET A 125 2.53 -35.41 23.95
CA MET A 125 3.71 -36.25 24.20
C MET A 125 3.75 -36.76 25.63
N ALA A 126 3.48 -35.91 26.63
CA ALA A 126 3.46 -36.31 28.03
C ALA A 126 2.38 -37.37 28.32
N GLU A 127 1.18 -37.22 27.76
CA GLU A 127 0.10 -38.20 27.89
C GLU A 127 0.47 -39.55 27.24
N THR A 128 1.07 -39.49 26.05
CA THR A 128 1.52 -40.69 25.32
C THR A 128 2.59 -41.44 26.12
N GLN A 129 3.59 -40.74 26.65
CA GLN A 129 4.65 -41.32 27.49
C GLN A 129 4.10 -41.93 28.79
N ALA A 130 3.16 -41.24 29.45
CA ALA A 130 2.53 -41.76 30.66
C ALA A 130 1.78 -43.08 30.40
N ARG A 131 1.05 -43.14 29.27
CA ARG A 131 0.30 -44.33 28.86
C ARG A 131 1.23 -45.50 28.48
N GLU A 132 2.34 -45.24 27.81
CA GLU A 132 3.35 -46.26 27.49
C GLU A 132 4.04 -46.81 28.74
N ALA A 133 4.36 -45.94 29.70
CA ALA A 133 4.94 -46.34 30.98
C ALA A 133 3.98 -47.22 31.79
N GLU A 134 2.69 -46.85 31.83
CA GLU A 134 1.65 -47.64 32.48
C GLU A 134 1.49 -49.02 31.81
N HIS A 135 1.41 -49.06 30.48
CA HIS A 135 1.31 -50.30 29.71
C HIS A 135 2.52 -51.21 29.94
N SER A 136 3.73 -50.65 29.96
CA SER A 136 4.97 -51.39 30.24
C SER A 136 4.98 -51.97 31.66
N ARG A 137 4.49 -51.20 32.63
CA ARG A 137 4.38 -51.64 34.03
C ARG A 137 3.39 -52.80 34.19
N TYR A 138 2.25 -52.76 33.50
CA TYR A 138 1.30 -53.89 33.47
C TYR A 138 1.92 -55.15 32.84
N LEU A 139 2.60 -55.02 31.70
CA LEU A 139 3.28 -56.14 31.05
C LEU A 139 4.34 -56.79 31.96
N VAL A 140 5.14 -56.00 32.66
CA VAL A 140 6.13 -56.51 33.62
C VAL A 140 5.44 -57.23 34.78
N SER A 141 4.36 -56.68 35.33
CA SER A 141 3.62 -57.33 36.43
C SER A 141 2.96 -58.65 36.02
N PHE A 142 2.56 -58.80 34.75
CA PHE A 142 1.96 -60.03 34.22
C PHE A 142 3.01 -61.13 33.95
N ILE A 143 4.26 -60.75 33.68
CA ILE A 143 5.35 -61.72 33.39
C ILE A 143 6.01 -62.24 34.68
N VAL A 144 5.98 -61.44 35.76
CA VAL A 144 6.69 -61.75 37.03
C VAL A 144 5.75 -62.35 38.11
N GLY A 145 4.44 -62.35 37.89
CA GLY A 145 3.44 -62.99 38.77
C GLY A 145 3.03 -64.38 38.29
#